data_AF-A0A2C5ZA35-F1
#
_entry.id   AF-A0A2C5ZA35-F1
#
_cell.length_a   1.000
_cell.length_b   1.000
_cell.length_c   1.000
_cell.angle_alpha   90.00
_cell.angle_beta   90.00
_cell.angle_gamma   90.00
#
_symmetry.space_group_name_H-M   'P 1'
#
loop_
_entity.id
_entity.type
_entity.pdbx_description
1 polymer ?
#
loop_
_entity_poly.entity_id
_entity_poly.type
_entity_poly.pdbx_seq_one_letter_code
_entity_poly.pdbx_strand_id
1 'polypeptide(L)'
;MLVAGLIAGLIAATSALSSYVDDWRHIQIGVYAHVYVSNYSGERLSRLALDRQIHVLNGAFARSSITFDIMEAEWILNNTWAGGNDIKSMVWENYQGNYSVLNMHIVENGQFQGERCSMTKPGVFFDDSCIFSARDFPYGLESADQAGTGPLGRIIVHGVGHWLGLEHPTEGCLGTPQVEDVPVMLKTDSCPARRDSCPGKLGMDPIHNYMVSTTPEKCKNEFTTGQMRLMRRNWFDYRVRGKHRSSPPTLKPLPRVRQNGKLPYYPLPQSNVVNHHHVSSLCTLEHNGNMVETRESYCGSYVYCRNGLYRARGVDRTSGDISWQQCLKLRTDSIAGFY
;
A
#
# COMPACT_ATOMS: atom_id res chain seq x y z
N MET A 1 -31.50 28.37 18.38
CA MET A 1 -30.08 28.76 18.48
C MET A 1 -29.23 27.50 18.64
N LEU A 2 -28.85 26.82 17.56
CA LEU A 2 -28.04 25.58 17.66
C LEU A 2 -27.26 25.26 16.36
N VAL A 3 -26.91 26.30 15.58
CA VAL A 3 -26.16 26.14 14.31
C VAL A 3 -24.81 26.88 14.33
N ALA A 4 -24.54 27.74 15.33
CA ALA A 4 -23.31 28.52 15.39
C ALA A 4 -22.07 27.76 15.96
N GLY A 5 -22.27 26.63 16.64
CA GLY A 5 -21.19 25.90 17.32
C GLY A 5 -20.34 24.99 16.43
N LEU A 6 -20.90 24.49 15.31
CA LEU A 6 -20.21 23.54 14.41
C LEU A 6 -19.24 24.22 13.44
N ILE A 7 -19.50 25.48 13.05
CA ILE A 7 -18.68 26.21 12.08
C ILE A 7 -17.39 26.74 12.74
N ALA A 8 -17.45 27.19 14.00
CA ALA A 8 -16.28 27.68 14.73
C ALA A 8 -15.24 26.58 15.01
N GLY A 9 -15.70 25.34 15.27
CA GLY A 9 -14.82 24.19 15.51
C GLY A 9 -14.05 23.74 14.26
N LEU A 10 -14.64 23.82 13.07
CA LEU A 10 -13.95 23.49 11.81
C LEU A 10 -12.87 24.52 11.46
N ILE A 11 -13.13 25.83 11.64
CA ILE A 11 -12.18 26.90 11.32
C ILE A 11 -10.96 26.89 12.26
N ALA A 12 -11.16 26.56 13.54
CA ALA A 12 -10.05 26.41 14.50
C ALA A 12 -9.18 25.18 14.20
N ALA A 13 -9.78 24.06 13.78
CA ALA A 13 -9.04 22.85 13.43
C ALA A 13 -8.21 23.02 12.14
N THR A 14 -8.75 23.69 11.11
CA THR A 14 -8.02 23.95 9.86
C THR A 14 -6.87 24.95 10.03
N SER A 15 -7.06 25.99 10.86
CA SER A 15 -5.99 26.97 11.16
C SER A 15 -4.86 26.34 11.98
N ALA A 16 -5.17 25.50 12.97
CA ALA A 16 -4.15 24.76 13.72
C ALA A 16 -3.37 23.77 12.83
N LEU A 17 -4.07 23.02 11.96
CA LEU A 17 -3.41 22.09 11.03
C LEU A 17 -2.49 22.80 10.04
N SER A 18 -2.94 23.94 9.49
CA SER A 18 -2.11 24.78 8.59
C SER A 18 -0.84 25.24 9.29
N SER A 19 -0.92 25.65 10.56
CA SER A 19 0.26 26.06 11.32
C SER A 19 1.30 24.96 11.49
N TYR A 20 0.89 23.70 11.69
CA TYR A 20 1.81 22.56 11.81
C TYR A 20 2.48 22.14 10.50
N VAL A 21 1.87 22.47 9.35
CA VAL A 21 2.47 22.17 8.04
C VAL A 21 3.56 23.19 7.74
N ASP A 22 3.31 24.47 8.02
CA ASP A 22 4.20 25.58 7.67
C ASP A 22 5.26 25.93 8.74
N ASP A 23 5.13 25.42 9.97
CA ASP A 23 6.16 25.57 11.03
C ASP A 23 7.40 24.68 10.84
N TRP A 24 7.34 23.73 9.89
CA TRP A 24 8.37 22.73 9.63
C TRP A 24 8.87 22.00 10.88
N ARG A 25 8.02 21.83 11.91
CA ARG A 25 8.37 21.06 13.10
C ARG A 25 8.84 19.65 12.71
N HIS A 26 9.85 19.17 13.43
CA HIS A 26 10.43 17.87 13.18
C HIS A 26 9.42 16.73 13.39
N ILE A 27 9.36 15.81 12.44
CA ILE A 27 8.58 14.57 12.51
C ILE A 27 9.56 13.40 12.50
N GLN A 28 9.55 12.61 13.55
CA GLN A 28 10.34 11.38 13.63
C GLN A 28 9.37 10.18 13.49
N ILE A 29 9.68 9.30 12.55
CA ILE A 29 8.85 8.14 12.22
C ILE A 29 9.63 6.87 12.57
N GLY A 30 9.13 6.11 13.54
CA GLY A 30 9.70 4.81 13.87
C GLY A 30 9.44 3.80 12.75
N VAL A 31 10.41 2.91 12.50
CA VAL A 31 10.36 1.88 11.45
C VAL A 31 10.49 0.49 12.06
N TYR A 32 9.53 -0.38 11.75
CA TYR A 32 9.65 -1.82 11.96
C TYR A 32 10.00 -2.48 10.62
N ALA A 33 11.13 -3.19 10.57
CA ALA A 33 11.59 -3.88 9.37
C ALA A 33 11.41 -5.40 9.51
N HIS A 34 10.51 -5.98 8.73
CA HIS A 34 10.20 -7.41 8.70
C HIS A 34 10.80 -8.01 7.44
N VAL A 35 11.93 -8.71 7.57
CA VAL A 35 12.62 -9.36 6.45
C VAL A 35 12.21 -10.82 6.37
N TYR A 36 11.53 -11.21 5.31
CA TYR A 36 11.04 -12.58 5.14
C TYR A 36 12.04 -13.42 4.37
N VAL A 37 12.46 -14.52 4.98
CA VAL A 37 13.57 -15.35 4.53
C VAL A 37 13.10 -16.74 4.15
N SER A 38 13.53 -17.24 3.00
CA SER A 38 13.33 -18.63 2.58
C SER A 38 14.41 -19.53 3.19
N ASN A 39 14.02 -20.74 3.59
CA ASN A 39 14.95 -21.76 4.07
C ASN A 39 15.91 -22.28 2.97
N TYR A 40 15.65 -21.93 1.70
CA TYR A 40 16.48 -22.27 0.56
C TYR A 40 17.44 -21.14 0.13
N SER A 41 17.32 -19.94 0.73
CA SER A 41 18.14 -18.79 0.35
C SER A 41 19.55 -18.87 0.93
N GLY A 42 20.55 -18.74 0.05
CA GLY A 42 21.97 -18.70 0.42
C GLY A 42 22.46 -17.33 0.89
N GLU A 43 21.72 -16.27 0.57
CA GLU A 43 22.01 -14.90 0.97
C GLU A 43 20.74 -14.22 1.49
N ARG A 44 20.90 -13.24 2.38
CA ARG A 44 19.79 -12.51 3.03
C ARG A 44 20.12 -11.04 3.09
N LEU A 45 19.09 -10.19 3.05
CA LEU A 45 19.27 -8.76 3.23
C LEU A 45 19.95 -8.50 4.58
N SER A 46 21.10 -7.83 4.56
CA SER A 46 21.87 -7.57 5.78
C SER A 46 21.31 -6.40 6.57
N ARG A 47 21.60 -6.36 7.87
CA ARG A 47 21.31 -5.18 8.70
C ARG A 47 21.96 -3.92 8.15
N LEU A 48 23.18 -4.02 7.62
CA LEU A 48 23.89 -2.90 7.00
C LEU A 48 23.11 -2.33 5.80
N ALA A 49 22.51 -3.17 4.96
CA ALA A 49 21.70 -2.73 3.84
C ALA A 49 20.44 -1.97 4.32
N LEU A 50 19.79 -2.43 5.40
CA LEU A 50 18.68 -1.72 6.04
C LEU A 50 19.13 -0.35 6.56
N ASP A 51 20.23 -0.28 7.32
CA ASP A 51 20.74 0.97 7.87
C ASP A 51 21.12 1.97 6.75
N ARG A 52 21.68 1.48 5.65
CA ARG A 52 21.95 2.29 4.45
C ARG A 52 20.68 2.81 3.80
N GLN A 53 19.63 2.00 3.73
CA GLN A 53 18.34 2.46 3.22
C GLN A 53 17.71 3.55 4.09
N ILE A 54 17.81 3.44 5.42
CA ILE A 54 17.36 4.50 6.33
C ILE A 54 18.14 5.79 6.11
N HIS A 55 19.44 5.70 5.86
CA HIS A 55 20.24 6.87 5.49
C HIS A 55 19.73 7.53 4.18
N VAL A 56 19.39 6.72 3.16
CA VAL A 56 18.80 7.23 1.90
C VAL A 56 17.44 7.90 2.14
N LEU A 57 16.58 7.30 2.96
CA LEU A 57 15.30 7.91 3.36
C LEU A 57 15.52 9.25 4.07
N ASN A 58 16.37 9.28 5.10
CA ASN A 58 16.65 10.50 5.86
C ASN A 58 17.23 11.61 4.98
N GLY A 59 18.07 11.28 3.99
CA GLY A 59 18.55 12.24 3.00
C GLY A 59 17.44 12.80 2.10
N ALA A 60 16.56 11.93 1.58
CA ALA A 60 15.48 12.32 0.68
C ALA A 60 14.38 13.15 1.37
N PHE A 61 14.10 12.88 2.65
CA PHE A 61 13.04 13.51 3.42
C PHE A 61 13.51 14.65 4.34
N ALA A 62 14.81 14.93 4.41
CA ALA A 62 15.39 15.98 5.26
C ALA A 62 14.74 17.36 5.05
N ARG A 63 14.50 17.76 3.79
CA ARG A 63 13.87 19.04 3.45
C ARG A 63 12.41 19.13 3.92
N SER A 64 11.76 17.99 4.15
CA SER A 64 10.42 17.90 4.73
C SER A 64 10.40 17.99 6.26
N SER A 65 11.57 18.07 6.90
CA SER A 65 11.77 17.89 8.35
C SER A 65 11.17 16.57 8.87
N ILE A 66 11.32 15.50 8.07
CA ILE A 66 10.89 14.13 8.42
C ILE A 66 12.14 13.24 8.49
N THR A 67 12.23 12.44 9.56
CA THR A 67 13.27 11.42 9.76
C THR A 67 12.66 10.06 10.08
N PHE A 68 13.46 9.03 9.87
CA PHE A 68 13.13 7.63 10.06
C PHE A 68 14.20 6.97 10.91
N ASP A 69 13.78 6.17 11.89
CA ASP A 69 14.66 5.40 12.75
C ASP A 69 14.15 3.98 12.90
N ILE A 70 15.03 2.98 12.74
CA ILE A 70 14.67 1.58 12.97
C ILE A 70 14.42 1.38 14.47
N MET A 71 13.18 1.05 14.80
CA MET A 71 12.79 0.59 16.13
C MET A 71 13.19 -0.87 16.32
N GLU A 72 12.91 -1.71 15.31
CA GLU A 72 13.25 -3.12 15.31
C GLU A 72 13.44 -3.62 13.88
N ALA A 73 14.35 -4.57 13.72
CA ALA A 73 14.54 -5.31 12.48
C ALA A 73 14.58 -6.81 12.80
N GLU A 74 13.72 -7.58 12.15
CA GLU A 74 13.58 -9.01 12.34
C GLU A 74 13.71 -9.78 11.02
N TRP A 75 14.21 -11.02 11.11
CA TRP A 75 14.33 -11.94 9.98
C TRP A 75 13.43 -13.16 10.24
N ILE A 76 12.33 -13.22 9.52
CA ILE A 76 11.26 -14.20 9.72
C ILE A 76 11.44 -15.32 8.69
N LEU A 77 11.72 -16.54 9.17
CA LEU A 77 11.85 -17.70 8.29
C LEU A 77 10.47 -18.17 7.82
N ASN A 78 10.10 -17.86 6.58
CA ASN A 78 8.82 -18.24 5.99
C ASN A 78 8.90 -18.26 4.46
N ASN A 79 8.93 -19.44 3.85
CA ASN A 79 9.07 -19.60 2.40
C ASN A 79 7.94 -18.94 1.60
N THR A 80 6.70 -18.96 2.12
CA THR A 80 5.53 -18.37 1.46
C THR A 80 5.69 -16.85 1.36
N TRP A 81 5.97 -16.20 2.49
CA TRP A 81 6.13 -14.75 2.57
C TRP A 81 7.42 -14.26 1.92
N ALA A 82 8.53 -14.99 2.07
CA ALA A 82 9.78 -14.70 1.35
C ALA A 82 9.58 -14.72 -0.18
N GLY A 83 8.65 -15.55 -0.65
CA GLY A 83 8.22 -15.61 -2.04
C GLY A 83 7.33 -14.45 -2.50
N GLY A 84 6.90 -13.55 -1.61
CA GLY A 84 5.91 -12.52 -1.91
C GLY A 84 4.48 -13.06 -2.04
N ASN A 85 4.21 -14.25 -1.50
CA ASN A 85 2.86 -14.83 -1.47
C ASN A 85 2.19 -14.53 -0.13
N ASP A 86 0.86 -14.67 -0.08
CA ASP A 86 0.08 -14.46 1.15
C ASP A 86 0.29 -13.05 1.79
N ILE A 87 0.46 -12.03 0.94
CA ILE A 87 0.88 -10.67 1.34
C ILE A 87 -0.05 -10.03 2.38
N LYS A 88 -1.37 -10.15 2.23
CA LYS A 88 -2.35 -9.52 3.14
C LYS A 88 -2.12 -9.92 4.58
N SER A 89 -1.71 -11.16 4.68
CA SER A 89 -1.66 -12.03 5.81
C SER A 89 -0.30 -11.87 6.50
N MET A 90 0.77 -11.86 5.69
CA MET A 90 2.08 -11.35 6.04
C MET A 90 2.03 -9.94 6.67
N VAL A 91 1.33 -9.01 6.03
CA VAL A 91 1.16 -7.62 6.51
C VAL A 91 0.32 -7.56 7.78
N TRP A 92 -0.66 -8.44 7.91
CA TRP A 92 -1.57 -8.44 9.05
C TRP A 92 -0.90 -8.99 10.32
N GLU A 93 -0.31 -10.19 10.24
CA GLU A 93 0.22 -10.90 11.40
C GLU A 93 1.49 -10.27 11.96
N ASN A 94 2.30 -9.65 11.11
CA ASN A 94 3.60 -9.09 11.50
C ASN A 94 3.55 -7.58 11.73
N TYR A 95 2.37 -6.96 11.74
CA TYR A 95 2.28 -5.52 11.99
C TYR A 95 2.59 -5.19 13.45
N GLN A 96 3.42 -4.18 13.64
CA GLN A 96 3.83 -3.68 14.94
C GLN A 96 3.47 -2.20 15.14
N GLY A 97 3.17 -1.86 16.38
CA GLY A 97 2.88 -0.49 16.83
C GLY A 97 1.49 0.03 16.44
N ASN A 98 1.45 1.22 15.86
CA ASN A 98 0.25 1.97 15.51
C ASN A 98 0.50 2.81 14.24
N TYR A 99 -0.46 3.60 13.78
CA TYR A 99 -0.33 4.31 12.49
C TYR A 99 0.72 5.42 12.43
N SER A 100 1.37 5.76 13.55
CA SER A 100 2.51 6.68 13.57
C SER A 100 3.86 5.97 13.38
N VAL A 101 3.88 4.64 13.16
CA VAL A 101 5.09 3.91 12.79
C VAL A 101 4.95 3.29 11.40
N LEU A 102 6.05 3.25 10.66
CA LEU A 102 6.13 2.63 9.35
C LEU A 102 6.50 1.15 9.51
N ASN A 103 5.66 0.26 9.00
CA ASN A 103 5.97 -1.15 8.88
C ASN A 103 6.48 -1.44 7.46
N MET A 104 7.74 -1.87 7.35
CA MET A 104 8.40 -2.26 6.10
C MET A 104 8.50 -3.78 6.03
N HIS A 105 7.73 -4.39 5.13
CA HIS A 105 7.77 -5.81 4.83
C HIS A 105 8.66 -6.06 3.62
N ILE A 106 9.68 -6.89 3.77
CA ILE A 106 10.75 -7.03 2.79
C ILE A 106 10.84 -8.49 2.37
N VAL A 107 10.56 -8.77 1.10
CA VAL A 107 10.51 -10.13 0.54
C VAL A 107 11.74 -10.42 -0.31
N GLU A 108 12.23 -11.66 -0.29
CA GLU A 108 13.44 -12.07 -1.02
C GLU A 108 13.22 -12.26 -2.53
N ASN A 109 12.06 -12.79 -2.93
CA ASN A 109 11.84 -13.26 -4.29
C ASN A 109 11.35 -12.15 -5.25
N GLY A 110 12.08 -11.98 -6.35
CA GLY A 110 11.85 -10.99 -7.41
C GLY A 110 10.61 -11.19 -8.29
N GLN A 111 9.66 -12.06 -7.92
CA GLN A 111 8.31 -12.06 -8.52
C GLN A 111 7.52 -10.81 -8.08
N PHE A 112 7.83 -10.28 -6.90
CA PHE A 112 7.42 -8.95 -6.50
C PHE A 112 8.48 -7.95 -6.97
N GLN A 113 8.16 -7.20 -8.03
CA GLN A 113 9.00 -6.10 -8.51
C GLN A 113 8.44 -4.77 -8.03
N GLY A 114 9.32 -3.96 -7.44
CA GLY A 114 9.01 -2.62 -6.97
C GLY A 114 8.42 -2.59 -5.57
N GLU A 115 7.51 -1.65 -5.38
CA GLU A 115 6.97 -1.24 -4.10
C GLU A 115 5.45 -1.36 -4.07
N ARG A 116 4.93 -1.72 -2.90
CA ARG A 116 3.51 -1.59 -2.59
C ARG A 116 3.38 -0.88 -1.26
N CYS A 117 3.21 0.42 -1.37
CA CYS A 117 2.84 1.27 -0.27
C CYS A 117 1.53 1.96 -0.65
N SER A 118 0.64 2.13 0.32
CA SER A 118 -0.54 2.94 0.11
C SER A 118 -0.80 3.80 1.32
N MET A 119 -1.17 5.05 1.09
CA MET A 119 -1.79 5.84 2.13
C MET A 119 -3.19 5.29 2.40
N THR A 120 -3.43 4.94 3.66
CA THR A 120 -4.73 4.46 4.11
C THR A 120 -5.74 5.59 4.14
N LYS A 121 -6.89 5.37 3.51
CA LYS A 121 -8.04 6.27 3.62
C LYS A 121 -8.62 6.21 5.04
N PRO A 122 -9.30 7.27 5.53
CA PRO A 122 -9.99 7.24 6.81
C PRO A 122 -10.88 5.99 6.95
N GLY A 123 -10.57 5.16 7.95
CA GLY A 123 -11.32 3.94 8.26
C GLY A 123 -10.85 2.65 7.58
N VAL A 124 -9.80 2.69 6.75
CA VAL A 124 -9.25 1.50 6.04
C VAL A 124 -7.78 1.33 6.36
N PHE A 125 -7.49 0.79 7.54
CA PHE A 125 -6.11 0.67 8.00
C PHE A 125 -5.59 -0.77 8.03
N PHE A 126 -6.34 -1.68 7.40
CA PHE A 126 -6.00 -3.09 7.31
C PHE A 126 -4.68 -3.32 6.55
N ASP A 127 -4.37 -2.44 5.59
CA ASP A 127 -3.18 -2.54 4.71
C ASP A 127 -2.14 -1.45 4.98
N ASP A 128 -2.18 -0.77 6.14
CA ASP A 128 -1.18 0.26 6.47
C ASP A 128 0.19 -0.37 6.67
N SER A 129 0.93 -0.57 5.59
CA SER A 129 2.32 -1.00 5.55
C SER A 129 2.91 -0.67 4.18
N CYS A 130 4.22 -0.83 4.08
CA CYS A 130 4.94 -0.86 2.82
C CYS A 130 5.51 -2.26 2.59
N ILE A 131 5.44 -2.75 1.35
CA ILE A 131 6.08 -3.99 0.92
C ILE A 131 7.11 -3.64 -0.14
N PHE A 132 8.32 -4.19 0.00
CA PHE A 132 9.46 -3.96 -0.89
C PHE A 132 10.16 -5.27 -1.24
N SER A 133 10.83 -5.30 -2.39
CA SER A 133 11.78 -6.36 -2.70
C SER A 133 13.11 -6.13 -1.98
N ALA A 134 13.73 -7.18 -1.45
CA ALA A 134 15.08 -7.12 -0.90
C ALA A 134 16.14 -6.72 -1.96
N ARG A 135 15.79 -6.81 -3.24
CA ARG A 135 16.63 -6.40 -4.39
C ARG A 135 16.63 -4.89 -4.63
N ASP A 136 15.68 -4.18 -4.03
CA ASP A 136 15.56 -2.72 -4.16
C ASP A 136 16.41 -1.95 -3.14
N PHE A 137 17.04 -2.64 -2.20
CA PHE A 137 17.82 -2.04 -1.13
C PHE A 137 19.27 -1.82 -1.59
N PRO A 138 19.87 -0.65 -1.32
CA PRO A 138 21.30 -0.44 -1.48
C PRO A 138 22.07 -1.51 -0.73
N TYR A 139 22.99 -2.17 -1.43
CA TYR A 139 23.74 -3.30 -0.88
C TYR A 139 22.88 -4.51 -0.48
N GLY A 140 21.71 -4.68 -1.10
CA GLY A 140 20.81 -5.83 -0.93
C GLY A 140 21.22 -7.08 -1.72
N LEU A 141 20.27 -7.98 -1.97
CA LEU A 141 20.54 -9.29 -2.61
C LEU A 141 20.99 -9.22 -4.08
N GLU A 142 20.95 -8.03 -4.66
CA GLU A 142 21.52 -7.69 -5.97
C GLU A 142 22.53 -6.54 -5.84
N SER A 143 23.27 -6.50 -4.73
CA SER A 143 24.25 -5.45 -4.48
C SER A 143 25.38 -5.48 -5.49
N ALA A 144 25.21 -4.69 -6.54
CA ALA A 144 26.22 -4.23 -7.48
C ALA A 144 27.31 -5.28 -7.77
N ASP A 145 27.19 -5.94 -8.92
CA ASP A 145 28.33 -6.23 -9.76
C ASP A 145 29.30 -5.04 -9.64
N GLN A 146 30.60 -5.30 -9.58
CA GLN A 146 31.68 -4.34 -9.32
C GLN A 146 31.74 -3.13 -10.29
N ALA A 147 30.72 -2.91 -11.11
CA ALA A 147 30.44 -1.82 -12.04
C ALA A 147 29.56 -0.67 -11.48
N GLY A 148 29.05 -0.74 -10.24
CA GLY A 148 28.31 0.39 -9.62
C GLY A 148 26.87 0.59 -10.13
N THR A 149 26.21 -0.49 -10.57
CA THR A 149 24.85 -0.50 -11.13
C THR A 149 23.78 -1.03 -10.19
N GLY A 150 24.09 -1.21 -8.90
CA GLY A 150 23.14 -1.70 -7.90
C GLY A 150 22.00 -0.70 -7.58
N PRO A 151 20.96 -1.15 -6.88
CA PRO A 151 19.85 -0.31 -6.43
C PRO A 151 20.35 0.87 -5.57
N LEU A 152 19.79 2.05 -5.80
CA LEU A 152 20.05 3.28 -5.05
C LEU A 152 19.02 3.51 -3.94
N GLY A 153 18.01 2.65 -3.81
CA GLY A 153 17.00 2.72 -2.75
C GLY A 153 15.98 3.85 -2.93
N ARG A 154 15.85 4.38 -4.14
CA ARG A 154 14.93 5.50 -4.47
C ARG A 154 13.51 5.00 -4.68
N ILE A 155 13.32 3.75 -5.08
CA ILE A 155 12.01 3.10 -5.13
C ILE A 155 11.39 2.96 -3.73
N ILE A 156 12.23 2.81 -2.70
CA ILE A 156 11.78 2.80 -1.30
C ILE A 156 11.39 4.21 -0.85
N VAL A 157 12.14 5.24 -1.28
CA VAL A 157 11.73 6.66 -1.10
C VAL A 157 10.38 6.93 -1.77
N HIS A 158 10.18 6.44 -2.99
CA HIS A 158 8.93 6.54 -3.74
C HIS A 158 7.77 5.87 -3.00
N GLY A 159 7.96 4.63 -2.53
CA GLY A 159 6.95 3.92 -1.75
C GLY A 159 6.60 4.65 -0.45
N VAL A 160 7.59 5.15 0.30
CA VAL A 160 7.31 5.93 1.51
C VAL A 160 6.60 7.26 1.19
N GLY A 161 6.87 7.85 0.02
CA GLY A 161 6.08 8.97 -0.51
C GLY A 161 4.60 8.62 -0.67
N HIS A 162 4.28 7.44 -1.24
CA HIS A 162 2.92 6.92 -1.28
C HIS A 162 2.32 6.66 0.10
N TRP A 163 3.09 6.14 1.05
CA TRP A 163 2.63 5.92 2.42
C TRP A 163 2.27 7.24 3.13
N LEU A 164 2.96 8.33 2.79
CA LEU A 164 2.64 9.70 3.21
C LEU A 164 1.63 10.42 2.30
N GLY A 165 1.09 9.73 1.30
CA GLY A 165 -0.06 10.19 0.50
C GLY A 165 0.24 10.97 -0.76
N LEU A 166 1.47 10.89 -1.26
CA LEU A 166 1.78 11.38 -2.59
C LEU A 166 1.28 10.40 -3.65
N GLU A 167 0.80 10.92 -4.77
CA GLU A 167 0.50 10.16 -5.99
C GLU A 167 1.62 10.35 -7.03
N HIS A 168 1.61 9.51 -8.07
CA HIS A 168 2.45 9.75 -9.25
C HIS A 168 2.08 11.10 -9.89
N PRO A 169 3.03 11.81 -10.52
CA PRO A 169 2.72 12.93 -11.39
C PRO A 169 1.69 12.50 -12.44
N THR A 170 0.81 13.43 -12.80
CA THR A 170 -0.25 13.11 -13.74
C THR A 170 0.31 12.73 -15.09
N GLU A 171 0.02 11.49 -15.50
CA GLU A 171 0.34 11.01 -16.83
C GLU A 171 -0.63 11.64 -17.85
N GLY A 172 -0.07 12.31 -18.86
CA GLY A 172 -0.84 12.97 -19.89
C GLY A 172 -1.09 14.46 -19.62
N CYS A 173 -1.06 15.26 -20.67
CA CYS A 173 -1.13 16.72 -20.58
C CYS A 173 -2.53 17.27 -20.27
N LEU A 174 -3.56 16.44 -20.15
CA LEU A 174 -4.95 16.88 -19.90
C LEU A 174 -5.42 16.62 -18.46
N GLY A 175 -4.64 15.88 -17.68
CA GLY A 175 -5.03 15.58 -16.30
C GLY A 175 -4.72 16.72 -15.32
N THR A 176 -5.22 16.59 -14.10
CA THR A 176 -5.01 17.56 -13.01
C THR A 176 -4.01 16.98 -12.00
N PRO A 177 -2.95 17.71 -11.64
CA PRO A 177 -1.99 17.23 -10.65
C PRO A 177 -2.58 17.21 -9.24
N GLN A 178 -2.21 16.19 -8.46
CA GLN A 178 -2.55 16.12 -7.02
C GLN A 178 -1.95 17.29 -6.24
N VAL A 179 -0.77 17.74 -6.67
CA VAL A 179 -0.01 18.82 -6.07
C VAL A 179 0.31 19.84 -7.15
N GLU A 180 -0.14 21.08 -6.96
CA GLU A 180 -0.10 22.14 -7.98
C GLU A 180 1.29 22.41 -8.55
N ASP A 181 2.35 22.30 -7.74
CA ASP A 181 3.73 22.55 -8.16
C ASP A 181 4.44 21.32 -8.75
N VAL A 182 3.71 20.25 -9.05
CA VAL A 182 4.19 19.06 -9.78
C VAL A 182 3.70 19.15 -11.23
N PRO A 183 4.59 19.44 -12.20
CA PRO A 183 4.26 19.46 -13.63
C PRO A 183 3.64 18.14 -14.11
N VAL A 184 2.71 18.24 -15.07
CA VAL A 184 2.17 17.08 -15.79
C VAL A 184 3.14 16.65 -16.89
N MET A 185 3.18 15.35 -17.22
CA MET A 185 4.12 14.84 -18.21
C MET A 185 3.56 13.65 -19.00
N LEU A 186 4.08 13.44 -20.21
CA LEU A 186 4.01 12.15 -20.89
C LEU A 186 5.05 11.20 -20.31
N LYS A 187 4.71 9.91 -20.23
CA LYS A 187 5.61 8.86 -19.73
C LYS A 187 6.98 8.89 -20.41
N THR A 188 8.04 8.63 -19.63
CA THR A 188 9.40 8.37 -20.14
C THR A 188 10.15 7.43 -19.21
N ASP A 189 10.94 6.56 -19.81
CA ASP A 189 11.89 5.64 -19.19
C ASP A 189 13.33 6.19 -19.21
N SER A 190 13.52 7.41 -19.70
CA SER A 190 14.83 8.03 -19.89
C SER A 190 15.12 9.12 -18.84
N CYS A 191 16.36 9.61 -18.84
CA CYS A 191 16.87 10.61 -17.91
C CYS A 191 17.37 11.88 -18.61
N PRO A 192 16.58 12.53 -19.48
CA PRO A 192 17.08 13.69 -20.21
C PRO A 192 17.23 14.86 -19.24
N ALA A 193 18.30 15.63 -19.39
CA ALA A 193 18.57 16.77 -18.52
C ALA A 193 17.44 17.82 -18.57
N ARG A 194 16.74 17.93 -19.71
CA ARG A 194 15.60 18.81 -19.92
C ARG A 194 14.62 18.14 -20.88
N ARG A 195 13.34 18.12 -20.51
CA ARG A 195 12.23 17.68 -21.37
C ARG A 195 10.98 18.43 -20.97
N ASP A 196 10.26 18.93 -21.97
CA ASP A 196 8.91 19.46 -21.82
C ASP A 196 8.03 18.70 -22.80
N SER A 197 7.32 17.71 -22.27
CA SER A 197 6.41 16.87 -23.05
C SER A 197 5.00 17.43 -23.11
N CYS A 198 4.71 18.47 -22.31
CA CYS A 198 3.40 19.12 -22.24
C CYS A 198 3.53 20.66 -22.40
N PRO A 199 3.94 21.15 -23.57
CA PRO A 199 4.11 22.58 -23.80
C PRO A 199 2.84 23.38 -23.49
N GLY A 200 3.01 24.53 -22.83
CA GLY A 200 1.89 25.37 -22.38
C GLY A 200 1.24 24.91 -21.07
N LYS A 201 1.78 23.87 -20.43
CA LYS A 201 1.50 23.53 -19.02
C LYS A 201 2.60 24.09 -18.12
N LEU A 202 2.36 23.98 -16.81
CA LEU A 202 3.29 24.45 -15.80
C LEU A 202 4.58 23.61 -15.82
N GLY A 203 5.72 24.27 -16.00
CA GLY A 203 7.05 23.70 -15.76
C GLY A 203 7.53 22.67 -16.79
N MET A 204 8.73 22.15 -16.55
CA MET A 204 9.32 21.04 -17.31
C MET A 204 8.85 19.69 -16.73
N ASP A 205 8.99 18.61 -17.49
CA ASP A 205 8.71 17.26 -16.98
C ASP A 205 9.48 17.01 -15.66
N PRO A 206 8.82 16.49 -14.61
CA PRO A 206 9.41 16.31 -13.29
C PRO A 206 10.28 15.04 -13.22
N ILE A 207 11.18 14.83 -14.19
CA ILE A 207 11.98 13.61 -14.39
C ILE A 207 12.78 13.21 -13.13
N HIS A 208 13.20 14.20 -12.36
CA HIS A 208 13.99 14.04 -11.15
C HIS A 208 13.16 13.85 -9.88
N ASN A 209 11.83 13.93 -9.99
CA ASN A 209 10.94 13.74 -8.86
C ASN A 209 10.90 12.27 -8.43
N TYR A 210 10.96 12.01 -7.12
CA TYR A 210 10.88 10.65 -6.60
C TYR A 210 9.59 9.94 -7.02
N MET A 211 8.47 10.65 -7.20
CA MET A 211 7.16 10.07 -7.50
C MET A 211 6.95 9.72 -8.97
N VAL A 212 7.88 10.02 -9.88
CA VAL A 212 7.79 9.46 -11.25
C VAL A 212 8.04 7.97 -11.18
N SER A 213 7.14 7.13 -11.67
CA SER A 213 7.27 5.66 -11.58
C SER A 213 8.19 5.05 -12.64
N THR A 214 8.47 5.77 -13.72
CA THR A 214 9.04 5.19 -14.95
C THR A 214 10.50 5.54 -15.18
N THR A 215 11.01 6.61 -14.56
CA THR A 215 12.41 7.04 -14.74
C THR A 215 13.38 6.19 -13.91
N PRO A 216 14.63 6.00 -14.36
CA PRO A 216 15.65 5.27 -13.59
C PRO A 216 15.92 5.92 -12.23
N GLU A 217 16.29 5.12 -11.22
CA GLU A 217 16.55 5.63 -9.86
C GLU A 217 17.61 6.74 -9.80
N LYS A 218 18.65 6.65 -10.64
CA LYS A 218 19.74 7.66 -10.71
C LYS A 218 19.24 9.06 -11.09
N CYS A 219 18.06 9.17 -11.68
CA CYS A 219 17.45 10.45 -12.01
C CYS A 219 16.78 11.09 -10.81
N LYS A 220 16.32 10.28 -9.85
CA LYS A 220 15.42 10.73 -8.79
C LYS A 220 16.21 11.36 -7.65
N ASN A 221 15.90 12.61 -7.32
CA ASN A 221 16.60 13.34 -6.26
C ASN A 221 15.74 14.37 -5.51
N GLU A 222 14.48 14.57 -5.86
CA GLU A 222 13.67 15.64 -5.25
C GLU A 222 12.19 15.32 -5.00
N PHE A 223 11.65 16.02 -4.01
CA PHE A 223 10.23 16.32 -3.86
C PHE A 223 10.02 17.82 -4.07
N THR A 224 8.85 18.21 -4.58
CA THR A 224 8.46 19.63 -4.66
C THR A 224 8.04 20.17 -3.30
N THR A 225 7.96 21.49 -3.14
CA THR A 225 7.55 22.08 -1.85
C THR A 225 6.11 21.73 -1.52
N GLY A 226 5.23 21.69 -2.52
CA GLY A 226 3.85 21.24 -2.39
C GLY A 226 3.74 19.79 -1.93
N GLN A 227 4.58 18.89 -2.47
CA GLN A 227 4.64 17.50 -2.03
C GLN A 227 5.09 17.40 -0.56
N MET A 228 6.13 18.14 -0.18
CA MET A 228 6.60 18.18 1.21
C MET A 228 5.50 18.64 2.17
N ARG A 229 4.75 19.70 1.82
CA ARG A 229 3.59 20.16 2.60
C ARG A 229 2.47 19.12 2.65
N LEU A 230 2.15 18.47 1.54
CA LEU A 230 1.10 17.44 1.47
C LEU A 230 1.42 16.26 2.39
N MET A 231 2.66 15.75 2.36
CA MET A 231 3.10 14.68 3.24
C MET A 231 2.94 15.05 4.72
N ARG A 232 3.34 16.26 5.11
CA ARG A 232 3.18 16.77 6.48
C ARG A 232 1.72 16.90 6.88
N ARG A 233 0.87 17.43 5.99
CA ARG A 233 -0.57 17.53 6.23
C ARG A 233 -1.17 16.15 6.50
N ASN A 234 -0.88 15.20 5.62
CA ASN A 234 -1.35 13.82 5.73
C ASN A 234 -0.86 13.14 7.00
N TRP A 235 0.39 13.40 7.41
CA TRP A 235 0.91 12.92 8.68
C TRP A 235 0.07 13.41 9.87
N PHE A 236 -0.24 14.71 9.95
CA PHE A 236 -1.01 15.26 11.08
C PHE A 236 -2.50 14.92 11.04
N ASP A 237 -3.08 14.77 9.85
CA ASP A 237 -4.47 14.38 9.69
C ASP A 237 -4.72 12.92 10.07
N TYR A 238 -3.81 12.03 9.66
CA TYR A 238 -4.10 10.60 9.64
C TYR A 238 -3.18 9.75 10.53
N ARG A 239 -1.93 10.17 10.76
CA ARG A 239 -0.90 9.31 11.38
C ARG A 239 -0.53 9.70 12.81
N VAL A 240 -0.31 10.99 13.07
CA VAL A 240 0.25 11.48 14.35
C VAL A 240 -0.53 11.06 15.59
N ARG A 241 -1.84 10.80 15.45
CA ARG A 241 -2.70 10.36 16.56
C ARG A 241 -2.42 8.93 17.01
N GLY A 242 -1.57 8.19 16.29
CA GLY A 242 -1.09 6.86 16.68
C GLY A 242 -2.24 5.89 16.93
N LYS A 243 -3.32 5.95 16.14
CA LYS A 243 -4.42 5.00 16.31
C LYS A 243 -3.90 3.59 16.02
N HIS A 244 -4.29 2.64 16.85
CA HIS A 244 -3.95 1.24 16.62
C HIS A 244 -4.83 0.64 15.53
N ARG A 245 -4.31 -0.41 14.87
CA ARG A 245 -5.12 -1.32 14.05
C ARG A 245 -6.33 -1.76 14.85
N SER A 246 -7.51 -1.33 14.40
CA SER A 246 -8.76 -1.89 14.91
C SER A 246 -8.76 -3.38 14.59
N SER A 247 -9.20 -4.22 15.54
CA SER A 247 -9.44 -5.63 15.24
C SER A 247 -10.33 -5.74 14.00
N PRO A 248 -10.11 -6.74 13.12
CA PRO A 248 -10.94 -6.90 11.95
C PRO A 248 -12.39 -6.99 12.41
N PRO A 249 -13.32 -6.30 11.73
CA PRO A 249 -14.72 -6.42 12.09
C PRO A 249 -15.12 -7.89 11.95
N THR A 250 -15.79 -8.42 12.97
CA THR A 250 -16.39 -9.76 12.88
C THR A 250 -17.36 -9.75 11.70
N LEU A 251 -17.11 -10.63 10.72
CA LEU A 251 -18.00 -10.78 9.58
C LEU A 251 -19.38 -11.20 10.07
N LYS A 252 -20.42 -10.57 9.51
CA LYS A 252 -21.82 -10.88 9.80
C LYS A 252 -22.44 -11.65 8.63
N PRO A 253 -23.45 -12.51 8.88
CA PRO A 253 -24.21 -13.14 7.81
C PRO A 253 -24.81 -12.10 6.87
N LEU A 254 -24.67 -12.33 5.58
CA LEU A 254 -25.23 -11.53 4.49
C LEU A 254 -26.62 -12.03 4.13
N PRO A 255 -27.51 -11.12 3.66
CA PRO A 255 -28.82 -11.51 3.18
C PRO A 255 -28.69 -12.42 1.97
N ARG A 256 -29.51 -13.48 1.95
CA ARG A 256 -29.58 -14.41 0.83
C ARG A 256 -30.52 -13.87 -0.25
N VAL A 257 -30.04 -13.81 -1.48
CA VAL A 257 -30.83 -13.60 -2.70
C VAL A 257 -30.94 -14.92 -3.46
N ARG A 258 -32.06 -15.13 -4.16
CA ARG A 258 -32.29 -16.33 -4.97
C ARG A 258 -32.67 -15.93 -6.39
N GLN A 259 -32.15 -16.69 -7.34
CA GLN A 259 -32.56 -16.66 -8.73
C GLN A 259 -33.07 -18.06 -9.11
N ASN A 260 -34.12 -18.15 -9.92
CA ASN A 260 -34.69 -19.44 -10.32
C ASN A 260 -33.65 -20.33 -11.01
N GLY A 261 -33.53 -21.58 -10.56
CA GLY A 261 -32.56 -22.53 -11.10
C GLY A 261 -31.10 -22.28 -10.70
N LYS A 262 -30.83 -21.34 -9.78
CA LYS A 262 -29.48 -21.01 -9.30
C LYS A 262 -29.28 -21.34 -7.82
N LEU A 263 -28.02 -21.53 -7.43
CA LEU A 263 -27.58 -21.58 -6.04
C LEU A 263 -27.80 -20.22 -5.35
N PRO A 264 -27.88 -20.19 -4.00
CA PRO A 264 -27.97 -18.95 -3.24
C PRO A 264 -26.88 -17.94 -3.62
N TYR A 265 -27.27 -16.66 -3.74
CA TYR A 265 -26.35 -15.55 -3.95
C TYR A 265 -26.35 -14.63 -2.73
N TYR A 266 -25.17 -14.23 -2.27
CA TYR A 266 -24.96 -13.35 -1.12
C TYR A 266 -24.24 -12.09 -1.60
N PRO A 267 -24.98 -10.99 -1.86
CA PRO A 267 -24.38 -9.72 -2.26
C PRO A 267 -23.59 -9.11 -1.09
N LEU A 268 -22.40 -8.60 -1.38
CA LEU A 268 -21.71 -7.75 -0.42
C LEU A 268 -22.40 -6.37 -0.37
N PRO A 269 -22.50 -5.74 0.81
CA PRO A 269 -23.08 -4.41 0.92
C PRO A 269 -22.30 -3.44 0.02
N GLN A 270 -23.02 -2.64 -0.76
CA GLN A 270 -22.42 -1.58 -1.59
C GLN A 270 -21.72 -0.49 -0.76
N SER A 271 -21.97 -0.48 0.56
CA SER A 271 -21.45 0.52 1.48
C SER A 271 -19.95 0.37 1.67
N ASN A 272 -19.23 1.11 0.82
CA ASN A 272 -17.82 1.48 0.82
C ASN A 272 -16.78 0.37 0.56
N VAL A 273 -15.72 0.77 -0.14
CA VAL A 273 -14.55 -0.05 -0.51
C VAL A 273 -13.92 -0.72 0.72
N VAL A 274 -14.09 -0.14 1.90
CA VAL A 274 -13.57 -0.63 3.20
C VAL A 274 -14.13 -2.01 3.54
N ASN A 275 -15.46 -2.16 3.45
CA ASN A 275 -16.12 -3.41 3.80
C ASN A 275 -15.77 -4.53 2.82
N HIS A 276 -15.71 -4.21 1.53
CA HIS A 276 -15.25 -5.15 0.51
C HIS A 276 -13.80 -5.58 0.75
N HIS A 277 -12.95 -4.64 1.17
CA HIS A 277 -11.55 -4.92 1.49
C HIS A 277 -11.42 -5.86 2.68
N HIS A 278 -12.13 -5.59 3.79
CA HIS A 278 -12.15 -6.45 4.97
C HIS A 278 -12.60 -7.87 4.64
N VAL A 279 -13.74 -8.02 3.95
CA VAL A 279 -14.25 -9.35 3.59
C VAL A 279 -13.25 -10.07 2.67
N SER A 280 -12.71 -9.38 1.66
CA SER A 280 -11.73 -9.95 0.75
C SER A 280 -10.42 -10.34 1.43
N SER A 281 -10.11 -9.80 2.60
CA SER A 281 -8.91 -10.13 3.37
C SER A 281 -9.13 -11.21 4.42
N LEU A 282 -10.34 -11.31 4.99
CA LEU A 282 -10.69 -12.32 5.99
C LEU A 282 -11.14 -13.66 5.38
N CYS A 283 -11.64 -13.63 4.14
CA CYS A 283 -12.18 -14.79 3.45
C CYS A 283 -11.15 -15.40 2.50
N THR A 284 -10.25 -16.23 3.03
CA THR A 284 -9.19 -16.94 2.27
C THR A 284 -9.17 -18.44 2.61
N LEU A 285 -8.58 -19.25 1.73
CA LEU A 285 -8.48 -20.72 1.88
C LEU A 285 -7.42 -21.15 2.89
N GLU A 286 -6.28 -20.48 2.90
CA GLU A 286 -5.16 -20.73 3.82
C GLU A 286 -4.45 -19.41 4.09
N HIS A 287 -4.06 -19.24 5.35
CA HIS A 287 -3.16 -18.20 5.83
C HIS A 287 -2.38 -18.81 6.98
N ASN A 288 -1.09 -19.10 6.81
CA ASN A 288 -0.07 -19.54 7.80
C ASN A 288 -0.55 -19.93 9.23
N GLY A 289 -1.59 -20.75 9.34
CA GLY A 289 -2.18 -21.20 10.60
C GLY A 289 -3.39 -20.45 11.17
N ASN A 290 -3.85 -19.27 10.71
CA ASN A 290 -5.04 -18.61 11.29
C ASN A 290 -5.86 -17.66 10.39
N MET A 291 -7.16 -17.53 10.75
CA MET A 291 -8.29 -16.86 10.08
C MET A 291 -8.80 -17.52 8.80
N VAL A 292 -9.77 -18.42 8.97
CA VAL A 292 -10.45 -19.16 7.90
C VAL A 292 -11.95 -18.94 8.02
N GLU A 293 -12.46 -17.83 7.48
CA GLU A 293 -13.89 -17.72 7.19
C GLU A 293 -14.12 -18.21 5.76
N THR A 294 -14.73 -19.38 5.61
CA THR A 294 -15.01 -20.01 4.31
C THR A 294 -16.50 -20.03 3.98
N ARG A 295 -17.36 -19.60 4.90
CA ARG A 295 -18.82 -19.65 4.67
C ARG A 295 -19.21 -18.58 3.68
N GLU A 296 -19.80 -19.02 2.57
CA GLU A 296 -20.30 -18.13 1.52
C GLU A 296 -21.25 -17.03 2.04
N SER A 297 -22.09 -17.37 3.02
CA SER A 297 -23.02 -16.43 3.64
C SER A 297 -22.35 -15.32 4.44
N TYR A 298 -21.05 -15.39 4.73
CA TYR A 298 -20.28 -14.35 5.41
C TYR A 298 -19.33 -13.64 4.44
N CYS A 299 -18.79 -14.37 3.48
CA CYS A 299 -17.85 -13.85 2.49
C CYS A 299 -18.49 -13.18 1.29
N GLY A 300 -19.77 -13.47 1.02
CA GLY A 300 -20.43 -13.06 -0.20
C GLY A 300 -20.00 -13.92 -1.38
N SER A 301 -20.92 -14.18 -2.30
CA SER A 301 -20.72 -15.15 -3.40
C SER A 301 -19.58 -14.78 -4.33
N TYR A 302 -19.34 -13.48 -4.55
CA TYR A 302 -18.25 -13.02 -5.40
C TYR A 302 -16.88 -13.35 -4.83
N VAL A 303 -16.61 -12.96 -3.58
CA VAL A 303 -15.33 -13.25 -2.90
C VAL A 303 -15.18 -14.75 -2.69
N TYR A 304 -16.25 -15.44 -2.28
CA TYR A 304 -16.28 -16.89 -2.11
C TYR A 304 -15.83 -17.64 -3.38
N CYS A 305 -16.36 -17.28 -4.54
CA CYS A 305 -15.94 -17.88 -5.80
C CYS A 305 -14.54 -17.40 -6.23
N ARG A 306 -14.26 -16.10 -6.19
CA ARG A 306 -12.98 -15.52 -6.65
C ARG A 306 -11.79 -16.04 -5.87
N ASN A 307 -11.93 -16.19 -4.55
CA ASN A 307 -10.87 -16.69 -3.67
C ASN A 307 -10.87 -18.22 -3.56
N GLY A 308 -11.73 -18.92 -4.32
CA GLY A 308 -11.73 -20.38 -4.38
C GLY A 308 -12.28 -21.06 -3.14
N LEU A 309 -13.01 -20.37 -2.25
CA LEU A 309 -13.46 -20.91 -0.96
C LEU A 309 -14.35 -22.16 -1.09
N TYR A 310 -15.02 -22.32 -2.23
CA TYR A 310 -15.76 -23.54 -2.59
C TYR A 310 -14.91 -24.81 -2.73
N ARG A 311 -13.59 -24.67 -2.71
CA ARG A 311 -12.62 -25.77 -2.75
C ARG A 311 -12.17 -26.19 -1.35
N ALA A 312 -12.56 -25.46 -0.29
CA ALA A 312 -12.22 -25.82 1.08
C ALA A 312 -12.79 -27.21 1.43
N ARG A 313 -11.98 -28.04 2.12
CA ARG A 313 -12.39 -29.40 2.53
C ARG A 313 -13.69 -29.37 3.33
N GLY A 314 -14.67 -30.17 2.92
CA GLY A 314 -15.96 -30.31 3.62
C GLY A 314 -17.09 -29.39 3.15
N VAL A 315 -16.86 -28.51 2.16
CA VAL A 315 -17.87 -27.54 1.71
C VAL A 315 -18.69 -28.04 0.50
N ASP A 316 -18.12 -28.82 -0.42
CA ASP A 316 -18.85 -29.60 -1.43
C ASP A 316 -17.86 -30.53 -2.16
N ARG A 317 -18.17 -31.82 -2.31
CA ARG A 317 -17.30 -32.78 -3.02
C ARG A 317 -17.51 -32.77 -4.54
N THR A 318 -18.50 -32.01 -5.04
CA THR A 318 -18.88 -31.98 -6.46
C THR A 318 -18.21 -30.86 -7.27
N SER A 319 -17.45 -29.97 -6.63
CA SER A 319 -16.90 -28.74 -7.23
C SER A 319 -15.38 -28.75 -7.45
N GLY A 320 -14.76 -29.93 -7.47
CA GLY A 320 -13.30 -30.10 -7.52
C GLY A 320 -12.57 -29.43 -8.69
N ASP A 321 -13.23 -29.19 -9.83
CA ASP A 321 -12.57 -28.73 -11.07
C ASP A 321 -13.21 -27.50 -11.73
N ILE A 322 -14.13 -26.79 -11.07
CA ILE A 322 -14.76 -25.61 -11.69
C ILE A 322 -13.93 -24.34 -11.48
N SER A 323 -13.93 -23.44 -12.46
CA SER A 323 -13.35 -22.10 -12.37
C SER A 323 -14.18 -21.18 -11.47
N TRP A 324 -13.59 -20.07 -11.01
CA TRP A 324 -14.34 -19.09 -10.20
C TRP A 324 -15.52 -18.47 -10.98
N GLN A 325 -15.38 -18.30 -12.31
CA GLN A 325 -16.48 -17.84 -13.15
C GLN A 325 -17.61 -18.87 -13.24
N GLN A 326 -17.27 -20.15 -13.33
CA GLN A 326 -18.27 -21.23 -13.30
C GLN A 326 -18.96 -21.28 -11.93
N CYS A 327 -18.21 -21.15 -10.83
CA CYS A 327 -18.76 -21.03 -9.48
C CYS A 327 -19.79 -19.88 -9.38
N LEU A 328 -19.51 -18.72 -9.99
CA LEU A 328 -20.43 -17.59 -10.02
C LEU A 328 -21.64 -17.83 -10.92
N LYS A 329 -21.46 -18.43 -12.10
CA LYS A 329 -22.56 -18.75 -13.03
C LYS A 329 -23.60 -19.70 -12.44
N LEU A 330 -23.19 -20.53 -11.49
CA LEU A 330 -24.12 -21.37 -10.72
C LEU A 330 -25.03 -20.56 -9.78
N ARG A 331 -24.68 -19.31 -9.47
CA ARG A 331 -25.38 -18.43 -8.50
C ARG A 331 -26.08 -17.24 -9.13
N THR A 332 -25.54 -16.70 -10.22
CA THR A 332 -26.08 -15.54 -10.94
C THR A 332 -25.78 -15.62 -12.45
N ASP A 333 -26.68 -15.13 -13.29
CA ASP A 333 -26.46 -15.04 -14.74
C ASP A 333 -25.60 -13.84 -15.18
N SER A 334 -25.56 -12.78 -14.37
CA SER A 334 -24.68 -11.64 -14.63
C SER A 334 -24.02 -11.16 -13.33
N ILE A 335 -22.73 -10.82 -13.43
CA ILE A 335 -22.03 -10.13 -12.34
C ILE A 335 -22.67 -8.75 -12.12
N ALA A 336 -23.22 -8.15 -13.19
CA ALA A 336 -23.86 -6.84 -13.19
C ALA A 336 -25.29 -6.81 -12.64
N GLY A 337 -25.96 -7.96 -12.45
CA GLY A 337 -27.37 -8.05 -12.12
C GLY A 337 -27.75 -7.61 -10.70
N PHE A 338 -26.77 -7.16 -9.91
CA PHE A 338 -26.95 -6.78 -8.51
C PHE A 338 -26.11 -5.54 -8.09
N TYR A 339 -25.55 -4.78 -9.05
CA TYR A 339 -24.93 -3.47 -8.77
C TYR A 339 -25.97 -2.35 -8.74
#